data_AF-A0A1V5K4G7-F1
#
_entry.id   AF-A0A1V5K4G7-F1
#
_cell.length_a   1.000
_cell.length_b   1.000
_cell.length_c   1.000
_cell.angle_alpha   90.00
_cell.angle_beta   90.00
_cell.angle_gamma   90.00
#
_symmetry.space_group_name_H-M   'P 1'
#
loop_
_entity.id
_entity.type
_entity.pdbx_description
1 polymer ?
#
loop_
_entity_poly.entity_id
_entity_poly.type
_entity_poly.pdbx_seq_one_letter_code
_entity_poly.pdbx_strand_id
1 'polypeptide(L)'
;MGLITYMRTDSFRVASEAQAAARKYAMANYKFDTGRAVPEKPRAYRAKKGAQDAHEAIRPSDVWRTPESMAASLSRDQLKLYRLIWLRFLASQMSDAVFDATTVDIEAAGHFFRATGSVMKFPGFTAVYTEERDEDAEEERNQLLPELKEGQVLHLNELLPEQHFTQPPPRYTEASLVKELEKNGVGRPSTYAPIIETLRKRDYATLEQKRFKPTEVGLAVCDLLAEHFPSVVDLKFTAKIESELDKVADGSAGWVDVTEAVYKPLADALSTANVEVERVVIADEPTDELCPECGQANLVIKSGRYGKFVACPRYPDCTYRRSMAKKVNAVCPKCGGDMLERRSKKGRRFFGCANYPKCDFAAWNPPSGVNCIRCGAFTTASRVKAGTSYKCASPTCGHRWVAESGGGDE
;
A
#
# COMPACT_ATOMS: atom_id res chain seq x y z
N MET A 1 -8.72 24.76 -16.16
CA MET A 1 -9.97 24.05 -16.53
C MET A 1 -10.21 22.95 -15.49
N GLY A 2 -11.36 22.92 -14.82
CA GLY A 2 -11.67 21.91 -13.78
C GLY A 2 -12.33 20.68 -14.37
N LEU A 3 -11.62 19.55 -14.43
CA LEU A 3 -12.10 18.30 -15.05
C LEU A 3 -12.86 17.38 -14.09
N ILE A 4 -12.62 17.54 -12.79
CA ILE A 4 -13.28 16.77 -11.74
C ILE A 4 -13.79 17.72 -10.66
N THR A 5 -14.72 17.23 -9.84
CA THR A 5 -15.14 17.88 -8.59
C THR A 5 -14.02 17.87 -7.55
N TYR A 6 -14.24 18.56 -6.43
CA TYR A 6 -13.25 18.66 -5.36
C TYR A 6 -12.88 17.27 -4.80
N MET A 7 -11.58 17.01 -4.69
CA MET A 7 -11.03 15.67 -4.41
C MET A 7 -10.93 15.30 -2.93
N ARG A 8 -11.23 16.23 -2.02
CA ARG A 8 -11.26 15.95 -0.57
C ARG A 8 -12.71 15.96 -0.13
N THR A 9 -13.31 14.78 -0.18
CA THR A 9 -14.72 14.58 0.11
C THR A 9 -14.89 13.21 0.74
N ASP A 10 -15.81 13.11 1.68
CA ASP A 10 -16.30 11.87 2.30
C ASP A 10 -17.73 11.53 1.83
N SER A 11 -18.24 12.29 0.85
CA SER A 11 -19.57 12.13 0.30
C SER A 11 -19.60 11.22 -0.93
N PHE A 12 -20.66 10.42 -1.03
CA PHE A 12 -21.03 9.70 -2.24
C PHE A 12 -22.17 10.36 -3.01
N ARG A 13 -22.60 11.56 -2.56
CA ARG A 13 -23.70 12.30 -3.16
C ARG A 13 -23.30 12.82 -4.53
N VAL A 14 -24.22 12.72 -5.47
CA VAL A 14 -24.08 13.25 -6.84
C VAL A 14 -25.26 14.17 -7.10
N ALA A 15 -25.01 15.37 -7.63
CA ALA A 15 -26.09 16.26 -8.06
C ALA A 15 -26.99 15.61 -9.11
N SER A 16 -28.31 15.88 -9.03
CA SER A 16 -29.33 15.31 -9.93
C SER A 16 -29.02 15.56 -11.41
N GLU A 17 -28.48 16.74 -11.72
CA GLU A 17 -28.05 17.12 -13.09
C GLU A 17 -26.93 16.21 -13.61
N ALA A 18 -25.94 15.90 -12.76
CA ALA A 18 -24.83 15.02 -13.10
C ALA A 18 -25.28 13.55 -13.23
N GLN A 19 -26.20 13.10 -12.37
CA GLN A 19 -26.83 11.78 -12.52
C GLN A 19 -27.58 11.67 -13.85
N ALA A 20 -28.38 12.69 -14.21
CA ALA A 20 -29.11 12.74 -15.47
C ALA A 20 -28.16 12.73 -16.68
N ALA A 21 -27.06 13.49 -16.63
CA ALA A 21 -26.05 13.52 -17.67
C ALA A 21 -25.37 12.15 -17.85
N ALA A 22 -24.95 11.50 -16.76
CA ALA A 22 -24.34 10.17 -16.80
C ALA A 22 -25.30 9.12 -17.36
N ARG A 23 -26.57 9.15 -16.94
CA ARG A 23 -27.61 8.24 -17.44
C ARG A 23 -27.83 8.43 -18.95
N LYS A 24 -27.90 9.68 -19.40
CA LYS A 24 -28.04 10.02 -20.83
C LYS A 24 -26.84 9.50 -21.63
N TYR A 25 -25.62 9.69 -21.12
CA TYR A 25 -24.41 9.18 -21.74
C TYR A 25 -24.44 7.64 -21.84
N ALA A 26 -24.78 6.96 -20.73
CA ALA A 26 -24.84 5.50 -20.69
C ALA A 26 -25.85 4.95 -21.71
N MET A 27 -27.06 5.50 -21.78
CA MET A 27 -28.09 5.08 -22.74
C MET A 27 -27.69 5.32 -24.20
N ALA A 28 -26.91 6.37 -24.48
CA ALA A 28 -26.48 6.70 -25.83
C ALA A 28 -25.34 5.78 -26.33
N ASN A 29 -24.43 5.39 -25.42
CA ASN A 29 -23.18 4.73 -25.79
C ASN A 29 -23.13 3.23 -25.44
N TYR A 30 -24.02 2.74 -24.58
CA TYR A 30 -24.06 1.33 -24.17
C TYR A 30 -25.43 0.75 -24.50
N LYS A 31 -25.44 -0.16 -25.46
CA LYS A 31 -26.61 -0.93 -25.86
C LYS A 31 -26.35 -2.38 -25.51
N PHE A 32 -27.26 -2.97 -24.74
CA PHE A 32 -27.20 -4.37 -24.35
C PHE A 32 -28.34 -5.12 -25.02
N ASP A 33 -28.08 -6.34 -25.46
CA ASP A 33 -29.08 -7.19 -26.12
C ASP A 33 -30.20 -7.58 -25.15
N THR A 34 -29.84 -7.73 -23.87
CA THR A 34 -30.74 -8.13 -22.79
C THR A 34 -30.81 -7.04 -21.72
N GLY A 35 -31.81 -6.16 -21.78
CA GLY A 35 -32.05 -5.14 -20.74
C GLY A 35 -31.53 -3.74 -21.06
N ARG A 36 -31.64 -2.82 -20.09
CA ARG A 36 -31.32 -1.40 -20.26
C ARG A 36 -30.00 -1.05 -19.59
N ALA A 37 -29.22 -0.15 -20.19
CA ALA A 37 -27.93 0.29 -19.63
C ALA A 37 -28.04 1.04 -18.30
N VAL A 38 -29.21 1.62 -18.02
CA VAL A 38 -29.49 2.35 -16.78
C VAL A 38 -30.76 1.81 -16.12
N PRO A 39 -30.83 1.82 -14.77
CA PRO A 39 -32.03 1.43 -14.04
C PRO A 39 -33.15 2.45 -14.24
N GLU A 40 -34.39 2.06 -13.96
CA GLU A 40 -35.55 2.96 -14.13
C GLU A 40 -35.44 4.23 -13.29
N LYS A 41 -35.04 4.09 -12.01
CA LYS A 41 -34.80 5.21 -11.09
C LYS A 41 -33.30 5.52 -10.99
N PRO A 42 -32.90 6.80 -10.84
CA PRO A 42 -31.51 7.16 -10.56
C PRO A 42 -30.98 6.49 -9.29
N ARG A 43 -29.72 6.05 -9.32
CA ARG A 43 -29.07 5.47 -8.14
C ARG A 43 -28.59 6.57 -7.20
N ALA A 44 -29.05 6.52 -5.96
CA ALA A 44 -28.59 7.38 -4.89
C ALA A 44 -27.78 6.55 -3.88
N TYR A 45 -26.60 7.06 -3.52
CA TYR A 45 -25.72 6.44 -2.54
C TYR A 45 -25.68 7.33 -1.31
N ARG A 46 -25.97 6.76 -0.14
CA ARG A 46 -25.91 7.50 1.13
C ARG A 46 -24.45 7.64 1.56
N ALA A 47 -24.09 8.82 2.06
CA ALA A 47 -22.82 9.02 2.75
C ALA A 47 -22.76 8.14 4.01
N LYS A 48 -21.55 7.85 4.49
CA LYS A 48 -21.33 7.08 5.71
C LYS A 48 -21.80 7.88 6.93
N LYS A 49 -22.16 7.18 8.01
CA LYS A 49 -22.53 7.79 9.29
C LYS A 49 -21.33 8.57 9.85
N GLY A 50 -21.51 9.87 10.11
CA GLY A 50 -20.43 10.76 10.58
C GLY A 50 -19.62 11.45 9.47
N ALA A 51 -20.03 11.33 8.20
CA ALA A 51 -19.48 12.16 7.13
C ALA A 51 -19.90 13.63 7.31
N GLN A 52 -18.99 14.55 7.01
CA GLN A 52 -19.26 15.99 6.98
C GLN A 52 -20.27 16.34 5.86
N ASP A 53 -20.23 15.58 4.75
CA ASP A 53 -21.15 15.67 3.60
C ASP A 53 -21.30 17.09 3.00
N ALA A 54 -20.31 17.95 3.23
CA ALA A 54 -20.28 19.33 2.74
C ALA A 54 -20.01 19.44 1.21
N HIS A 55 -19.63 18.33 0.59
CA HIS A 55 -19.19 18.27 -0.81
C HIS A 55 -19.90 17.15 -1.58
N GLU A 56 -19.75 17.14 -2.90
CA GLU A 56 -20.18 16.01 -3.74
C GLU A 56 -19.09 14.94 -3.83
N ALA A 57 -19.45 13.77 -4.36
CA ALA A 57 -18.52 12.72 -4.75
C ALA A 57 -17.49 13.22 -5.79
N ILE A 58 -16.33 12.56 -5.81
CA ILE A 58 -15.32 12.79 -6.85
C ILE A 58 -15.83 12.21 -8.17
N ARG A 59 -16.12 13.09 -9.14
CA ARG A 59 -16.65 12.74 -10.45
C ARG A 59 -16.15 13.71 -11.51
N PRO A 60 -16.25 13.36 -12.80
CA PRO A 60 -16.06 14.34 -13.87
C PRO A 60 -16.99 15.53 -13.70
N SER A 61 -16.50 16.73 -13.98
CA SER A 61 -17.34 17.93 -14.05
C SER A 61 -18.35 17.83 -15.20
N ASP A 62 -17.96 17.17 -16.29
CA ASP A 62 -18.79 16.86 -17.45
C ASP A 62 -18.47 15.43 -17.94
N VAL A 63 -19.49 14.59 -18.05
CA VAL A 63 -19.34 13.18 -18.47
C VAL A 63 -19.01 13.05 -19.96
N TRP A 64 -19.34 14.04 -20.79
CA TRP A 64 -19.08 14.00 -22.24
C TRP A 64 -17.60 14.26 -22.58
N ARG A 65 -16.82 14.74 -21.61
CA ARG A 65 -15.36 14.80 -21.71
C ARG A 65 -14.80 13.41 -21.44
N THR A 66 -14.81 12.56 -22.46
CA THR A 66 -14.33 11.19 -22.29
C THR A 66 -12.83 11.17 -22.01
N PRO A 67 -12.31 10.13 -21.34
CA PRO A 67 -10.87 9.98 -21.16
C PRO A 67 -10.11 10.07 -22.49
N GLU A 68 -10.68 9.51 -23.56
CA GLU A 68 -10.11 9.53 -24.91
C GLU A 68 -10.03 10.95 -25.46
N SER A 69 -11.09 11.77 -25.30
CA SER A 69 -11.08 13.16 -25.77
C SER A 69 -10.09 14.04 -24.99
N MET A 70 -9.80 13.69 -23.73
CA MET A 70 -8.89 14.44 -22.87
C MET A 70 -7.43 13.96 -22.95
N ALA A 71 -7.15 12.87 -23.68
CA ALA A 71 -5.84 12.22 -23.68
C ALA A 71 -4.70 13.15 -24.15
N ALA A 72 -4.96 14.03 -25.12
CA ALA A 72 -3.96 14.98 -25.62
C ALA A 72 -3.63 16.12 -24.65
N SER A 73 -4.53 16.42 -23.71
CA SER A 73 -4.38 17.54 -22.77
C SER A 73 -3.91 17.12 -21.37
N LEU A 74 -3.74 15.82 -21.13
CA LEU A 74 -3.41 15.27 -19.83
C LEU A 74 -2.08 14.52 -19.87
N SER A 75 -1.31 14.62 -18.79
CA SER A 75 -0.18 13.72 -18.60
C SER A 75 -0.69 12.28 -18.47
N ARG A 76 0.20 11.31 -18.69
CA ARG A 76 -0.14 9.88 -18.57
C ARG A 76 -0.80 9.52 -17.24
N ASP A 77 -0.30 10.06 -16.13
CA ASP A 77 -0.81 9.74 -14.79
C ASP A 77 -2.13 10.46 -14.51
N GLN A 78 -2.28 11.72 -14.97
CA GLN A 78 -3.54 12.44 -14.89
C GLN A 78 -4.64 11.75 -15.70
N LEU A 79 -4.33 11.28 -16.91
CA LEU A 79 -5.27 10.56 -17.76
C LEU A 79 -5.72 9.24 -17.13
N LYS A 80 -4.80 8.48 -16.53
CA LYS A 80 -5.15 7.24 -15.82
C LYS A 80 -6.09 7.50 -14.65
N LEU A 81 -5.80 8.50 -13.82
CA LEU A 81 -6.64 8.87 -12.69
C LEU A 81 -8.01 9.40 -13.16
N TYR A 82 -8.02 10.25 -14.19
CA TYR A 82 -9.26 10.78 -14.77
C TYR A 82 -10.14 9.65 -15.33
N ARG A 83 -9.54 8.72 -16.08
CA ARG A 83 -10.24 7.52 -16.58
C ARG A 83 -10.85 6.71 -15.44
N LEU A 84 -10.09 6.47 -14.37
CA LEU A 84 -10.59 5.74 -13.20
C LEU A 84 -11.82 6.42 -12.59
N ILE A 85 -11.73 7.74 -12.33
CA ILE A 85 -12.83 8.55 -11.79
C ILE A 85 -14.05 8.51 -12.72
N TRP A 86 -13.80 8.68 -14.03
CA TRP A 86 -14.85 8.71 -15.05
C TRP A 86 -15.59 7.37 -15.16
N LEU A 87 -14.87 6.25 -15.25
CA LEU A 87 -15.45 4.91 -15.35
C LEU A 87 -16.24 4.57 -14.07
N ARG A 88 -15.68 4.86 -12.89
CA ARG A 88 -16.35 4.62 -11.60
C ARG A 88 -17.64 5.42 -11.48
N PHE A 89 -17.60 6.70 -11.87
CA PHE A 89 -18.78 7.56 -11.86
C PHE A 89 -19.87 7.06 -12.81
N LEU A 90 -19.51 6.74 -14.06
CA LEU A 90 -20.48 6.23 -15.03
C LEU A 90 -21.11 4.91 -14.58
N ALA A 91 -20.28 3.95 -14.15
CA ALA A 91 -20.72 2.66 -13.65
C ALA A 91 -21.68 2.79 -12.45
N SER A 92 -21.48 3.77 -11.57
CA SER A 92 -22.39 4.03 -10.44
C SER A 92 -23.83 4.38 -10.85
N GLN A 93 -24.06 4.77 -12.10
CA GLN A 93 -25.39 5.12 -12.62
C GLN A 93 -25.96 4.08 -13.58
N MET A 94 -25.23 2.98 -13.81
CA MET A 94 -25.64 1.89 -14.70
C MET A 94 -26.44 0.81 -13.96
N SER A 95 -27.04 -0.09 -14.74
CA SER A 95 -27.80 -1.24 -14.22
C SER A 95 -26.88 -2.27 -13.54
N ASP A 96 -27.43 -3.07 -12.63
CA ASP A 96 -26.67 -4.16 -11.98
C ASP A 96 -26.24 -5.20 -13.01
N ALA A 97 -25.12 -5.86 -12.78
CA ALA A 97 -24.77 -7.08 -13.51
C ALA A 97 -25.61 -8.25 -12.95
N VAL A 98 -26.05 -9.14 -13.83
CA VAL A 98 -26.84 -10.34 -13.48
C VAL A 98 -26.02 -11.59 -13.84
N PHE A 99 -25.96 -12.52 -12.91
CA PHE A 99 -25.27 -13.79 -13.05
C PHE A 99 -26.21 -14.92 -12.65
N ASP A 100 -26.14 -16.03 -13.38
CA ASP A 100 -26.68 -17.31 -12.93
C ASP A 100 -25.57 -18.03 -12.16
N ALA A 101 -25.79 -18.27 -10.88
CA ALA A 101 -24.88 -19.04 -10.04
C ALA A 101 -25.36 -20.49 -9.97
N THR A 102 -24.46 -21.44 -10.22
CA THR A 102 -24.73 -22.87 -10.15
C THR A 102 -23.84 -23.47 -9.07
N THR A 103 -24.45 -24.20 -8.14
CA THR A 103 -23.75 -24.99 -7.13
C THR A 103 -24.15 -26.44 -7.32
N VAL A 104 -23.15 -27.33 -7.40
CA VAL A 104 -23.34 -28.76 -7.61
C VAL A 104 -22.70 -29.49 -6.44
N ASP A 105 -23.51 -30.27 -5.74
CA ASP A 105 -23.06 -31.20 -4.72
C ASP A 105 -22.94 -32.60 -5.35
N ILE A 106 -21.78 -33.22 -5.22
CA ILE A 106 -21.43 -34.51 -5.81
C ILE A 106 -21.15 -35.48 -4.68
N GLU A 107 -21.97 -36.53 -4.58
CA GLU A 107 -21.73 -37.63 -3.64
C GLU A 107 -20.95 -38.74 -4.32
N ALA A 108 -19.84 -39.17 -3.71
CA ALA A 108 -19.04 -40.29 -4.20
C ALA A 108 -18.43 -41.06 -3.03
N ALA A 109 -18.68 -42.38 -2.96
CA ALA A 109 -18.14 -43.27 -1.93
C ALA A 109 -18.36 -42.79 -0.48
N GLY A 110 -19.51 -42.16 -0.19
CA GLY A 110 -19.84 -41.62 1.14
C GLY A 110 -19.19 -40.26 1.47
N HIS A 111 -18.53 -39.62 0.50
CA HIS A 111 -17.98 -38.26 0.60
C HIS A 111 -18.78 -37.26 -0.23
N PHE A 112 -18.74 -35.99 0.16
CA PHE A 112 -19.35 -34.87 -0.57
C PHE A 112 -18.28 -33.96 -1.14
N PHE A 113 -18.38 -33.69 -2.44
CA PHE A 113 -17.59 -32.70 -3.16
C PHE A 113 -18.53 -31.57 -3.62
N ARG A 114 -18.05 -30.32 -3.61
CA ARG A 114 -18.83 -29.16 -4.04
C ARG A 114 -18.10 -28.43 -5.15
N ALA A 115 -18.82 -28.16 -6.23
CA ALA A 115 -18.37 -27.29 -7.31
C ALA A 115 -19.31 -26.08 -7.42
N THR A 116 -18.73 -24.89 -7.54
CA THR A 116 -19.46 -23.63 -7.70
C THR A 116 -19.00 -22.95 -8.99
N GLY A 117 -19.96 -22.43 -9.74
CA GLY A 117 -19.70 -21.67 -10.95
C GLY A 117 -20.71 -20.57 -11.15
N SER A 118 -20.38 -19.63 -12.03
CA SER A 118 -21.33 -18.58 -12.40
C SER A 118 -21.19 -18.16 -13.85
N VAL A 119 -22.32 -17.83 -14.47
CA VAL A 119 -22.40 -17.37 -15.87
C VAL A 119 -23.03 -15.99 -15.89
N MET A 120 -22.32 -15.02 -16.49
CA MET A 120 -22.85 -13.66 -16.67
C MET A 120 -24.01 -13.68 -17.68
N LYS A 121 -25.21 -13.30 -17.24
CA LYS A 121 -26.41 -13.14 -18.09
C LYS A 121 -26.61 -11.73 -18.58
N PHE A 122 -26.16 -10.76 -17.79
CA PHE A 122 -26.23 -9.35 -18.14
C PHE A 122 -25.03 -8.61 -17.55
N PRO A 123 -24.23 -7.90 -18.36
CA PRO A 123 -23.01 -7.26 -17.86
C PRO A 123 -23.30 -6.00 -17.03
N GLY A 124 -24.39 -5.27 -17.28
CA GLY A 124 -24.70 -4.04 -16.55
C GLY A 124 -23.50 -3.09 -16.44
N PHE A 125 -23.21 -2.62 -15.23
CA PHE A 125 -22.09 -1.71 -14.94
C PHE A 125 -20.70 -2.35 -15.16
N THR A 126 -20.56 -3.68 -15.13
CA THR A 126 -19.24 -4.34 -15.27
C THR A 126 -18.70 -4.24 -16.69
N ALA A 127 -19.53 -3.90 -17.67
CA ALA A 127 -19.10 -3.55 -19.02
C ALA A 127 -18.16 -2.32 -19.06
N VAL A 128 -18.24 -1.47 -18.04
CA VAL A 128 -17.49 -0.20 -17.96
C VAL A 128 -16.45 -0.25 -16.85
N TYR A 129 -16.79 -0.86 -15.72
CA TYR A 129 -15.93 -0.84 -14.55
C TYR A 129 -16.08 -2.10 -13.72
N THR A 130 -14.95 -2.74 -13.42
CA THR A 130 -14.85 -3.81 -12.42
C THR A 130 -13.76 -3.41 -11.44
N GLU A 131 -14.00 -3.55 -10.14
CA GLU A 131 -12.93 -3.32 -9.15
C GLU A 131 -11.85 -4.39 -9.32
N GLU A 132 -10.59 -3.96 -9.42
CA GLU A 132 -9.47 -4.87 -9.25
C GLU A 132 -9.52 -5.41 -7.83
N ARG A 133 -9.58 -6.74 -7.69
CA ARG A 133 -9.51 -7.39 -6.38
C ARG A 133 -8.09 -7.26 -5.85
N ASP A 134 -7.94 -7.19 -4.53
CA ASP A 134 -6.62 -7.28 -3.89
C ASP A 134 -5.95 -8.60 -4.32
N GLU A 135 -4.63 -8.59 -4.51
CA GLU A 135 -3.81 -9.73 -4.99
C GLU A 135 -4.01 -11.03 -4.16
N ASP A 136 -4.59 -10.92 -2.96
CA ASP A 136 -4.81 -12.02 -2.00
C ASP A 136 -6.24 -12.60 -2.05
N ALA A 137 -7.13 -12.10 -2.92
CA ALA A 137 -8.51 -12.60 -3.02
C ALA A 137 -8.61 -13.75 -4.04
N GLU A 138 -8.99 -14.95 -3.59
CA GLU A 138 -9.18 -16.12 -4.45
C GLU A 138 -10.14 -15.84 -5.62
N GLU A 139 -9.78 -16.32 -6.81
CA GLU A 139 -10.56 -16.21 -8.05
C GLU A 139 -11.77 -17.16 -8.07
N GLU A 140 -12.64 -17.12 -7.07
CA GLU A 140 -13.66 -18.16 -6.90
C GLU A 140 -14.91 -18.04 -7.81
N ARG A 141 -14.97 -17.18 -8.83
CA ARG A 141 -16.29 -16.83 -9.42
C ARG A 141 -16.46 -16.89 -10.94
N ASN A 142 -15.45 -17.28 -11.71
CA ASN A 142 -15.58 -17.32 -13.17
C ASN A 142 -15.38 -18.72 -13.78
N GLN A 143 -15.63 -19.79 -13.03
CA GLN A 143 -15.66 -21.13 -13.61
C GLN A 143 -17.04 -21.39 -14.23
N LEU A 144 -17.04 -21.66 -15.53
CA LEU A 144 -18.22 -22.11 -16.25
C LEU A 144 -18.39 -23.61 -15.96
N LEU A 145 -19.45 -23.96 -15.24
CA LEU A 145 -19.79 -25.37 -15.05
C LEU A 145 -20.48 -25.91 -16.31
N PRO A 146 -20.23 -27.18 -16.68
CA PRO A 146 -20.99 -27.82 -17.75
C PRO A 146 -22.47 -27.97 -17.34
N GLU A 147 -23.35 -28.16 -18.32
CA GLU A 147 -24.73 -28.53 -18.04
C GLU A 147 -24.77 -29.90 -17.34
N LEU A 148 -25.38 -29.93 -16.16
CA LEU A 148 -25.49 -31.12 -15.31
C LEU A 148 -26.95 -31.34 -14.93
N LYS A 149 -27.33 -32.61 -14.76
CA LYS A 149 -28.67 -33.01 -14.31
C LYS A 149 -28.62 -33.69 -12.96
N GLU A 150 -29.66 -33.51 -12.16
CA GLU A 150 -29.81 -34.28 -10.91
C GLU A 150 -29.79 -35.78 -11.20
N GLY A 151 -29.03 -36.53 -10.41
CA GLY A 151 -28.83 -37.98 -10.59
C GLY A 151 -27.90 -38.37 -11.74
N GLN A 152 -27.26 -37.41 -12.43
CA GLN A 152 -26.27 -37.71 -13.46
C GLN A 152 -25.06 -38.43 -12.85
N VAL A 153 -24.73 -39.60 -13.40
CA VAL A 153 -23.52 -40.34 -13.02
C VAL A 153 -22.30 -39.63 -13.61
N LEU A 154 -21.34 -39.29 -12.75
CA LEU A 154 -20.07 -38.67 -13.13
C LEU A 154 -18.93 -39.69 -13.05
N HIS A 155 -17.96 -39.57 -13.95
CA HIS A 155 -16.75 -40.38 -13.94
C HIS A 155 -15.61 -39.59 -13.31
N LEU A 156 -14.99 -40.17 -12.28
CA LEU A 156 -13.78 -39.62 -11.69
C LEU A 156 -12.66 -39.65 -12.73
N ASN A 157 -12.12 -38.48 -13.07
CA ASN A 157 -10.97 -38.37 -13.96
C ASN A 157 -9.66 -38.42 -13.18
N GLU A 158 -9.53 -37.55 -12.17
CA GLU A 158 -8.32 -37.41 -11.36
C GLU A 158 -8.67 -36.93 -9.94
N LEU A 159 -7.85 -37.29 -8.96
CA LEU A 159 -7.86 -36.71 -7.61
C LEU A 159 -6.55 -35.96 -7.39
N LEU A 160 -6.64 -34.64 -7.24
CA LEU A 160 -5.49 -33.76 -6.99
C LEU A 160 -5.44 -33.38 -5.51
N PRO A 161 -4.59 -34.02 -4.69
CA PRO A 161 -4.42 -33.63 -3.31
C PRO A 161 -3.62 -32.32 -3.23
N GLU A 162 -4.22 -31.27 -2.67
CA GLU A 162 -3.55 -30.00 -2.42
C GLU A 162 -3.30 -29.81 -0.92
N GLN A 163 -2.09 -29.37 -0.58
CA GLN A 163 -1.74 -28.97 0.76
C GLN A 163 -1.80 -27.45 0.88
N HIS A 164 -2.66 -26.97 1.77
CA HIS A 164 -2.81 -25.55 2.07
C HIS A 164 -2.26 -25.23 3.46
N PHE A 165 -1.77 -23.99 3.63
CA PHE A 165 -1.33 -23.45 4.91
C PHE A 165 -2.17 -22.24 5.27
N THR A 166 -2.47 -22.09 6.57
CA THR A 166 -3.08 -20.85 7.05
C THR A 166 -2.12 -19.70 6.85
N GLN A 167 -2.56 -18.67 6.13
CA GLN A 167 -1.76 -17.46 5.97
C GLN A 167 -2.03 -16.50 7.13
N PRO A 168 -0.99 -15.79 7.63
CA PRO A 168 -1.22 -14.72 8.58
C PRO A 168 -2.00 -13.56 7.92
N PRO A 169 -2.65 -12.70 8.71
CA PRO A 169 -3.32 -11.52 8.17
C PRO A 169 -2.36 -10.69 7.29
N PRO A 170 -2.81 -10.25 6.10
CA PRO A 170 -1.95 -9.50 5.20
C PRO A 170 -1.58 -8.16 5.84
N ARG A 171 -0.32 -7.75 5.65
CA ARG A 171 0.12 -6.40 6.03
C ARG A 171 -0.62 -5.36 5.21
N TYR A 172 -0.86 -4.20 5.82
CA TYR A 172 -1.54 -3.09 5.18
C TYR A 172 -0.76 -2.52 3.98
N THR A 173 -1.43 -2.26 2.87
CA THR A 173 -0.98 -1.32 1.84
C THR A 173 -1.35 0.11 2.22
N GLU A 174 -0.93 1.12 1.45
CA GLU A 174 -1.41 2.49 1.62
C GLU A 174 -2.94 2.57 1.52
N ALA A 175 -3.55 1.86 0.56
CA ALA A 175 -5.00 1.85 0.37
C ALA A 175 -5.74 1.14 1.52
N SER A 176 -5.29 -0.04 1.92
CA SER A 176 -5.96 -0.78 3.01
C SER A 176 -5.77 -0.11 4.37
N LEU A 177 -4.66 0.61 4.58
CA LEU A 177 -4.48 1.42 5.79
C LEU A 177 -5.46 2.58 5.83
N VAL A 178 -5.65 3.31 4.72
CA VAL A 178 -6.67 4.37 4.65
C VAL A 178 -8.07 3.80 4.90
N LYS A 179 -8.38 2.63 4.32
CA LYS A 179 -9.65 1.94 4.55
C LYS A 179 -9.86 1.59 6.03
N GLU A 180 -8.82 1.12 6.72
CA GLU A 180 -8.91 0.80 8.15
C GLU A 180 -9.01 2.06 9.02
N LEU A 181 -8.28 3.13 8.70
CA LEU A 181 -8.41 4.44 9.37
C LEU A 181 -9.82 4.99 9.26
N GLU A 182 -10.37 5.01 8.04
CA GLU A 182 -11.74 5.47 7.77
C GLU A 182 -12.77 4.62 8.52
N LYS A 183 -12.62 3.29 8.53
CA LYS A 183 -13.50 2.36 9.25
C LYS A 183 -13.51 2.62 10.76
N ASN A 184 -12.38 3.02 11.34
CA ASN A 184 -12.26 3.34 12.76
C ASN A 184 -12.57 4.83 13.06
N GLY A 185 -12.93 5.65 12.07
CA GLY A 185 -13.23 7.07 12.26
C GLY A 185 -12.01 7.94 12.55
N VAL A 186 -10.80 7.42 12.29
CA VAL A 186 -9.53 8.11 12.55
C VAL A 186 -9.07 8.81 11.27
N GLY A 187 -8.84 10.13 11.36
CA GLY A 187 -8.48 10.94 10.21
C GLY A 187 -9.67 11.35 9.35
N ARG A 188 -9.39 12.15 8.32
CA ARG A 188 -10.34 12.76 7.38
C ARG A 188 -9.73 12.75 5.97
N PRO A 189 -10.52 12.98 4.90
CA PRO A 189 -9.98 13.05 3.52
C PRO A 189 -8.78 13.99 3.34
N SER A 190 -8.68 15.02 4.19
CA SER A 190 -7.56 15.96 4.21
C SER A 190 -6.29 15.43 4.90
N THR A 191 -6.39 14.41 5.77
CA THR A 191 -5.30 13.95 6.63
C THR A 191 -4.76 12.56 6.27
N TYR A 192 -5.47 11.74 5.50
CA TYR A 192 -5.00 10.38 5.13
C TYR A 192 -3.61 10.35 4.46
N ALA A 193 -3.40 11.17 3.43
CA ALA A 193 -2.11 11.24 2.75
C ALA A 193 -0.99 11.81 3.67
N PRO A 194 -1.21 12.91 4.43
CA PRO A 194 -0.26 13.38 5.43
C PRO A 194 0.10 12.36 6.53
N ILE A 195 -0.85 11.54 6.99
CA ILE A 195 -0.60 10.48 7.98
C ILE A 195 0.40 9.46 7.41
N ILE A 196 0.11 8.93 6.21
CA ILE A 196 0.99 8.00 5.51
C ILE A 196 2.38 8.59 5.27
N GLU A 197 2.45 9.85 4.83
CA GLU A 197 3.72 10.54 4.59
C GLU A 197 4.53 10.66 5.90
N THR A 198 3.87 10.99 7.00
CA THR A 198 4.50 11.16 8.31
C THR A 198 5.07 9.85 8.84
N LEU A 199 4.30 8.75 8.75
CA LEU A 199 4.76 7.41 9.16
C LEU A 199 6.05 7.02 8.44
N ARG A 200 6.15 7.34 7.15
CA ARG A 200 7.33 7.05 6.32
C ARG A 200 8.49 8.02 6.59
N LYS A 201 8.20 9.32 6.70
CA LYS A 201 9.22 10.37 6.86
C LYS A 201 9.91 10.29 8.22
N ARG A 202 9.20 9.85 9.25
CA ARG A 202 9.73 9.65 10.62
C ARG A 202 10.30 8.25 10.85
N ASP A 203 10.29 7.38 9.83
CA ASP A 203 10.80 6.01 9.90
C ASP A 203 10.09 5.16 10.97
N TYR A 204 8.79 5.40 11.21
CA TYR A 204 7.95 4.54 12.07
C TYR A 204 7.47 3.29 11.32
N ALA A 205 7.25 3.43 10.01
CA ALA A 205 6.92 2.31 9.14
C ALA A 205 7.58 2.48 7.77
N THR A 206 7.91 1.37 7.14
CA THR A 206 8.53 1.32 5.82
C THR A 206 7.68 0.50 4.86
N LEU A 207 7.78 0.79 3.56
CA LEU A 207 7.09 0.01 2.54
C LEU A 207 8.03 -1.07 1.98
N GLU A 208 7.69 -2.34 2.20
CA GLU A 208 8.30 -3.50 1.57
C GLU A 208 7.26 -4.13 0.64
N GLN A 209 7.57 -4.24 -0.66
CA GLN A 209 6.63 -4.77 -1.66
C GLN A 209 5.23 -4.11 -1.60
N LYS A 210 5.20 -2.77 -1.47
CA LYS A 210 3.98 -1.93 -1.31
C LYS A 210 3.16 -2.18 -0.02
N ARG A 211 3.67 -2.96 0.93
CA ARG A 211 3.04 -3.20 2.23
C ARG A 211 3.83 -2.56 3.36
N PHE A 212 3.14 -2.00 4.34
CA PHE A 212 3.72 -1.40 5.51
C PHE A 212 4.29 -2.46 6.45
N LYS A 213 5.52 -2.22 6.86
CA LYS A 213 6.21 -2.97 7.92
C LYS A 213 6.64 -1.99 9.00
N PRO A 214 6.25 -2.21 10.27
CA PRO A 214 6.71 -1.37 11.36
C PRO A 214 8.22 -1.48 11.52
N THR A 215 8.87 -0.38 11.89
CA THR A 215 10.29 -0.38 12.27
C THR A 215 10.43 -0.63 13.77
N GLU A 216 11.65 -0.95 14.22
CA GLU A 216 11.94 -1.06 15.66
C GLU A 216 11.64 0.25 16.40
N VAL A 217 11.94 1.40 15.78
CA VAL A 217 11.61 2.72 16.35
C VAL A 217 10.10 2.92 16.43
N GLY A 218 9.36 2.50 15.39
CA GLY A 218 7.89 2.57 15.39
C GLY A 218 7.28 1.72 16.51
N LEU A 219 7.77 0.49 16.68
CA LEU A 219 7.33 -0.40 17.75
C LEU A 219 7.64 0.18 19.14
N ALA A 220 8.88 0.59 19.39
CA ALA A 220 9.28 1.16 20.68
C ALA A 220 8.47 2.41 21.05
N VAL A 221 8.15 3.28 20.08
CA VAL A 221 7.30 4.45 20.30
C VAL A 221 5.85 4.03 20.57
N CYS A 222 5.33 3.05 19.84
CA CYS A 222 3.98 2.52 20.10
C CYS A 222 3.87 1.91 21.50
N ASP A 223 4.85 1.12 21.93
CA ASP A 223 4.86 0.49 23.25
C ASP A 223 4.91 1.56 24.36
N LEU A 224 5.82 2.52 24.24
CA LEU A 224 5.94 3.65 25.17
C LEU A 224 4.64 4.46 25.27
N LEU A 225 4.00 4.74 24.14
CA LEU A 225 2.75 5.49 24.14
C LEU A 225 1.57 4.66 24.67
N ALA A 226 1.53 3.36 24.41
CA ALA A 226 0.50 2.48 24.93
C ALA A 226 0.59 2.30 26.45
N GLU A 227 1.81 2.29 27.00
CA GLU A 227 2.07 2.16 28.43
C GLU A 227 1.75 3.45 29.19
N HIS A 228 2.29 4.60 28.75
CA HIS A 228 2.18 5.85 29.49
C HIS A 228 1.02 6.76 29.05
N PHE A 229 0.50 6.58 27.83
CA PHE A 229 -0.56 7.42 27.26
C PHE A 229 -1.73 6.61 26.66
N PRO A 230 -2.23 5.55 27.33
CA PRO A 230 -3.22 4.63 26.76
C PRO A 230 -4.52 5.32 26.33
N SER A 231 -4.95 6.36 27.06
CA SER A 231 -6.14 7.13 26.72
C SER A 231 -5.97 7.98 25.45
N VAL A 232 -4.75 8.44 25.17
CA VAL A 232 -4.44 9.35 24.05
C VAL A 232 -4.28 8.56 22.75
N VAL A 233 -3.68 7.37 22.80
CA VAL A 233 -3.47 6.51 21.61
C VAL A 233 -4.61 5.53 21.34
N ASP A 234 -5.65 5.53 22.17
CA ASP A 234 -6.86 4.76 21.93
C ASP A 234 -7.57 5.22 20.64
N LEU A 235 -8.02 4.25 19.85
CA LEU A 235 -8.70 4.51 18.58
C LEU A 235 -10.03 5.25 18.78
N LYS A 236 -10.80 4.90 19.82
CA LYS A 236 -12.10 5.54 20.08
C LYS A 236 -11.92 6.98 20.55
N PHE A 237 -10.90 7.24 21.37
CA PHE A 237 -10.54 8.60 21.77
C PHE A 237 -10.14 9.46 20.56
N THR A 238 -9.27 8.92 19.69
CA THR A 238 -8.85 9.62 18.47
C THR A 238 -10.03 9.92 17.55
N ALA A 239 -10.90 8.94 17.31
CA ALA A 239 -12.11 9.12 16.50
C ALA A 239 -13.07 10.14 17.12
N LYS A 240 -13.19 10.16 18.45
CA LYS A 240 -14.01 11.14 19.16
C LYS A 240 -13.49 12.57 18.96
N ILE A 241 -12.18 12.80 19.05
CA ILE A 241 -11.60 14.13 18.79
C ILE A 241 -11.98 14.63 17.41
N GLU A 242 -11.86 13.78 16.40
CA GLU A 242 -12.23 14.16 15.03
C GLU A 242 -13.71 14.56 14.94
N SER A 243 -14.62 13.83 15.60
CA SER A 243 -16.04 14.20 15.67
C SER A 243 -16.29 15.49 16.47
N GLU A 244 -15.54 15.78 17.53
CA GLU A 244 -15.66 17.06 18.25
C GLU A 244 -15.14 18.24 17.40
N LEU A 245 -14.08 18.03 16.61
CA LEU A 245 -13.60 19.04 15.65
C LEU A 245 -14.62 19.32 14.55
N ASP A 246 -15.37 18.30 14.11
CA ASP A 246 -16.49 18.49 13.17
C ASP A 246 -17.59 19.38 13.78
N LYS A 247 -17.93 19.17 15.06
CA LYS A 247 -18.88 20.03 15.81
C LYS A 247 -18.38 21.46 15.98
N VAL A 248 -17.07 21.66 16.08
CA VAL A 248 -16.50 23.01 16.09
C VAL A 248 -16.69 23.66 14.72
N ALA A 249 -16.48 22.90 13.64
CA ALA A 249 -16.61 23.40 12.27
C ALA A 249 -18.07 23.73 11.90
N ASP A 250 -19.06 22.99 12.41
CA ASP A 250 -20.49 23.25 12.19
C ASP A 250 -21.10 24.28 13.16
N GLY A 251 -20.33 24.71 14.17
CA GLY A 251 -20.74 25.69 15.17
C GLY A 251 -21.54 25.13 16.35
N SER A 252 -21.67 23.81 16.48
CA SER A 252 -22.36 23.16 17.60
C SER A 252 -21.49 22.97 18.85
N ALA A 253 -20.17 23.21 18.78
CA ALA A 253 -19.26 23.19 19.92
C ALA A 253 -18.25 24.36 19.92
N GLY A 254 -17.86 24.82 21.11
CA GLY A 254 -16.80 25.81 21.29
C GLY A 254 -15.41 25.18 21.17
N TRP A 255 -14.54 25.74 20.32
CA TRP A 255 -13.19 25.18 20.09
C TRP A 255 -12.31 25.17 21.35
N VAL A 256 -12.51 26.13 22.26
CA VAL A 256 -11.78 26.22 23.53
C VAL A 256 -12.13 25.04 24.43
N ASP A 257 -13.42 24.72 24.58
CA ASP A 257 -13.89 23.62 25.42
C ASP A 257 -13.37 22.27 24.91
N VAL A 258 -13.42 22.07 23.59
CA VAL A 258 -12.90 20.85 22.94
C VAL A 258 -11.39 20.73 23.17
N THR A 259 -10.63 21.82 22.99
CA THR A 259 -9.18 21.83 23.19
C THR A 259 -8.81 21.58 24.64
N GLU A 260 -9.53 22.19 25.58
CA GLU A 260 -9.30 22.03 27.02
C GLU A 260 -9.59 20.61 27.48
N ALA A 261 -10.64 19.98 26.95
CA ALA A 261 -11.00 18.59 27.23
C ALA A 261 -9.94 17.58 26.77
N VAL A 262 -9.16 17.91 25.74
CA VAL A 262 -8.02 17.09 25.28
C VAL A 262 -6.74 17.43 26.04
N TYR A 263 -6.49 18.72 26.27
CA TYR A 263 -5.25 19.20 26.85
C TYR A 263 -5.08 18.80 28.32
N LYS A 264 -6.13 18.92 29.15
CA LYS A 264 -6.04 18.60 30.58
C LYS A 264 -5.60 17.15 30.85
N PRO A 265 -6.26 16.11 30.30
CA PRO A 265 -5.81 14.73 30.49
C PRO A 265 -4.40 14.46 29.94
N LEU A 266 -4.04 15.10 28.83
CA LEU A 266 -2.70 14.96 28.25
C LEU A 266 -1.63 15.60 29.16
N ALA A 267 -1.89 16.78 29.71
CA ALA A 267 -0.98 17.47 30.62
C ALA A 267 -0.78 16.68 31.91
N ASP A 268 -1.85 16.11 32.46
CA ASP A 268 -1.79 15.24 33.63
C ASP A 268 -0.95 13.99 33.33
N ALA A 269 -1.23 13.30 32.22
CA ALA A 269 -0.46 12.13 31.79
C ALA A 269 1.03 12.45 31.56
N LEU A 270 1.35 13.60 30.96
CA LEU A 270 2.73 14.05 30.77
C LEU A 270 3.44 14.33 32.10
N SER A 271 2.72 14.84 33.10
CA SER A 271 3.30 15.10 34.42
C SER A 271 3.68 13.80 35.13
N THR A 272 2.85 12.76 35.04
CA THR A 272 3.13 11.43 35.58
C THR A 272 4.26 10.75 34.81
N ALA A 273 4.19 10.76 33.48
CA ALA A 273 5.20 10.14 32.63
C ALA A 273 6.58 10.81 32.79
N ASN A 274 6.68 12.13 32.93
CA ASN A 274 7.97 12.79 33.15
C ASN A 274 8.64 12.40 34.48
N VAL A 275 7.89 11.88 35.45
CA VAL A 275 8.41 11.38 36.72
C VAL A 275 8.83 9.91 36.62
N GLU A 276 8.12 9.11 35.82
CA GLU A 276 8.33 7.66 35.69
C GLU A 276 9.25 7.25 34.52
N VAL A 277 9.37 8.09 33.49
CA VAL A 277 10.21 7.81 32.32
C VAL A 277 11.66 8.13 32.66
N GLU A 278 12.34 7.18 33.30
CA GLU A 278 13.74 6.95 32.97
C GLU A 278 13.80 6.82 31.45
N ARG A 279 14.60 7.67 30.79
CA ARG A 279 14.77 7.66 29.32
C ARG A 279 14.74 6.21 28.86
N VAL A 280 13.74 5.83 28.07
CA VAL A 280 13.70 4.50 27.47
C VAL A 280 14.92 4.40 26.56
N VAL A 281 16.02 3.92 27.14
CA VAL A 281 17.21 3.54 26.44
C VAL A 281 16.79 2.22 25.83
N ILE A 282 16.46 2.24 24.53
CA ILE A 282 16.44 1.02 23.73
C ILE A 282 17.76 0.34 24.08
N ALA A 283 17.70 -0.80 24.79
CA ALA A 283 18.89 -1.45 25.29
C ALA A 283 19.79 -1.72 24.08
N ASP A 284 20.93 -1.03 24.02
CA ASP A 284 21.81 -1.14 22.87
C ASP A 284 22.32 -2.59 22.82
N GLU A 285 22.14 -3.30 21.71
CA GLU A 285 22.62 -4.68 21.58
C GLU A 285 24.16 -4.67 21.70
N PRO A 286 24.75 -5.33 22.71
CA PRO A 286 26.19 -5.38 22.85
C PRO A 286 26.79 -6.23 21.73
N THR A 287 27.91 -5.76 21.18
CA THR A 287 28.73 -6.56 20.26
C THR A 287 29.93 -7.12 21.02
N ASP A 288 30.55 -8.16 20.47
CA ASP A 288 31.80 -8.70 21.03
C ASP A 288 33.04 -7.89 20.58
N GLU A 289 32.86 -6.80 19.82
CA GLU A 289 33.95 -5.98 19.30
C GLU A 289 34.35 -4.87 20.29
N LEU A 290 35.61 -4.86 20.73
CA LEU A 290 36.20 -3.75 21.49
C LEU A 290 36.29 -2.48 20.65
N CYS A 291 35.98 -1.31 21.24
CA CYS A 291 36.09 -0.03 20.56
C CYS A 291 37.55 0.25 20.12
N PRO A 292 37.84 0.47 18.84
CA PRO A 292 39.21 0.69 18.36
C PRO A 292 39.78 2.07 18.71
N GLU A 293 38.93 3.04 19.09
CA GLU A 293 39.41 4.37 19.51
C GLU A 293 39.79 4.41 21.00
N CYS A 294 39.01 3.77 21.88
CA CYS A 294 39.23 3.87 23.32
C CYS A 294 39.67 2.57 23.99
N GLY A 295 39.42 1.41 23.38
CA GLY A 295 39.78 0.08 23.90
C GLY A 295 39.15 -0.29 25.25
N GLN A 296 38.22 0.52 25.77
CA GLN A 296 37.73 0.41 27.15
C GLN A 296 36.33 -0.17 27.27
N ALA A 297 35.58 -0.28 26.16
CA ALA A 297 34.24 -0.83 26.15
C ALA A 297 33.99 -1.59 24.85
N ASN A 298 33.15 -2.62 24.94
CA ASN A 298 32.57 -3.25 23.78
C ASN A 298 31.64 -2.26 23.06
N LEU A 299 31.69 -2.30 21.74
CA LEU A 299 30.82 -1.50 20.91
C LEU A 299 29.38 -1.99 21.03
N VAL A 300 28.43 -1.09 20.81
CA VAL A 300 27.00 -1.41 20.88
C VAL A 300 26.30 -1.02 19.58
N ILE A 301 25.28 -1.78 19.20
CA ILE A 301 24.45 -1.49 18.03
C ILE A 301 23.35 -0.51 18.44
N LYS A 302 23.40 0.68 17.84
CA LYS A 302 22.42 1.75 18.02
C LYS A 302 21.58 1.91 16.77
N SER A 303 20.31 2.26 16.96
CA SER A 303 19.41 2.62 15.87
C SER A 303 19.36 4.14 15.70
N GLY A 304 19.58 4.64 14.49
CA GLY A 304 19.50 6.06 14.17
C GLY A 304 18.77 6.33 12.87
N ARG A 305 18.62 7.60 12.50
CA ARG A 305 17.91 8.06 11.28
C ARG A 305 18.35 7.36 9.98
N TYR A 306 19.57 6.85 9.92
CA TYR A 306 20.15 6.21 8.74
C TYR A 306 20.21 4.67 8.84
N GLY A 307 19.53 4.08 9.82
CA GLY A 307 19.57 2.65 10.14
C GLY A 307 20.48 2.34 11.32
N LYS A 308 20.71 1.04 11.55
CA LYS A 308 21.58 0.54 12.61
C LYS A 308 23.04 0.96 12.36
N PHE A 309 23.72 1.35 13.43
CA PHE A 309 25.13 1.69 13.43
C PHE A 309 25.77 1.18 14.71
N VAL A 310 27.06 0.84 14.62
CA VAL A 310 27.86 0.47 15.78
C VAL A 310 28.45 1.75 16.37
N ALA A 311 28.38 1.95 17.68
CA ALA A 311 28.98 3.08 18.36
C ALA A 311 29.59 2.69 19.71
N CYS A 312 30.54 3.49 20.18
CA CYS A 312 31.06 3.34 21.53
C CYS A 312 29.98 3.75 22.54
N PRO A 313 29.70 2.95 23.59
CA PRO A 313 28.73 3.30 24.61
C PRO A 313 29.16 4.50 25.46
N ARG A 314 30.46 4.81 25.50
CA ARG A 314 31.05 5.93 26.27
C ARG A 314 30.91 7.31 25.60
N TYR A 315 29.89 7.54 24.79
CA TYR A 315 29.61 8.88 24.29
C TYR A 315 29.14 9.77 25.46
N PRO A 316 29.67 11.00 25.66
CA PRO A 316 30.44 11.83 24.72
C PRO A 316 31.97 11.64 24.76
N ASP A 317 32.53 10.93 25.74
CA ASP A 317 33.98 10.75 25.93
C ASP A 317 34.67 10.06 24.74
N CYS A 318 33.95 9.19 24.03
CA CYS A 318 34.41 8.53 22.81
C CYS A 318 33.36 8.69 21.70
N THR A 319 33.78 9.20 20.54
CA THR A 319 32.88 9.53 19.42
C THR A 319 32.89 8.51 18.28
N TYR A 320 33.60 7.39 18.47
CA TYR A 320 33.67 6.30 17.51
C TYR A 320 32.28 5.82 17.08
N ARG A 321 32.06 5.80 15.77
CA ARG A 321 30.86 5.24 15.14
C ARG A 321 31.19 4.61 13.79
N ARG A 322 30.59 3.45 13.51
CA ARG A 322 30.71 2.70 12.26
C ARG A 322 29.32 2.34 11.75
N SER A 323 29.06 2.52 10.45
CA SER A 323 27.78 2.09 9.87
C SER A 323 27.70 0.56 9.78
N MET A 324 26.56 -0.04 10.16
CA MET A 324 26.26 -1.46 9.89
C MET A 324 25.63 -1.68 8.51
N ALA A 325 25.94 -0.81 7.54
CA ALA A 325 25.41 -0.97 6.19
C ALA A 325 25.70 -2.40 5.69
N LYS A 326 24.65 -3.15 5.36
CA LYS A 326 24.74 -4.57 5.04
C LYS A 326 25.69 -4.74 3.84
N LYS A 327 26.79 -5.47 4.04
CA LYS A 327 27.69 -5.83 2.94
C LYS A 327 26.90 -6.69 1.96
N VAL A 328 26.85 -6.26 0.71
CA VAL A 328 26.26 -7.05 -0.37
C VAL A 328 27.38 -7.82 -1.07
N ASN A 329 27.05 -8.98 -1.64
CA ASN A 329 27.98 -9.80 -2.41
C ASN A 329 28.27 -9.15 -3.78
N ALA A 330 28.89 -7.98 -3.75
CA ALA A 330 29.31 -7.23 -4.93
C ALA A 330 30.50 -6.32 -4.59
N VAL A 331 31.38 -6.16 -5.57
CA VAL A 331 32.58 -5.32 -5.46
C VAL A 331 32.37 -4.05 -6.28
N CYS A 332 32.82 -2.92 -5.76
CA CYS A 332 32.70 -1.62 -6.42
C CYS A 332 33.50 -1.61 -7.73
N PRO A 333 32.86 -1.37 -8.89
CA PRO A 333 33.54 -1.38 -10.18
C PRO A 333 34.48 -0.20 -10.39
N LYS A 334 34.44 0.83 -9.52
CA LYS A 334 35.31 2.01 -9.61
C LYS A 334 36.61 1.87 -8.81
N CYS A 335 36.60 1.17 -7.67
CA CYS A 335 37.76 1.10 -6.78
C CYS A 335 38.05 -0.26 -6.14
N GLY A 336 37.26 -1.30 -6.45
CA GLY A 336 37.47 -2.63 -5.86
C GLY A 336 37.04 -2.76 -4.40
N GLY A 337 36.53 -1.71 -3.76
CA GLY A 337 36.02 -1.76 -2.39
C GLY A 337 34.69 -2.48 -2.29
N ASP A 338 34.33 -2.94 -1.09
CA ASP A 338 33.05 -3.59 -0.83
C ASP A 338 31.85 -2.68 -1.17
N MET A 339 30.75 -3.28 -1.61
CA MET A 339 29.48 -2.59 -1.77
C MET A 339 28.62 -2.78 -0.51
N LEU A 340 28.02 -1.69 -0.06
CA LEU A 340 27.17 -1.66 1.12
C LEU A 340 25.77 -1.19 0.75
N GLU A 341 24.75 -1.83 1.32
CA GLU A 341 23.37 -1.37 1.22
C GLU A 341 23.13 -0.16 2.14
N ARG A 342 22.64 0.95 1.57
CA ARG A 342 22.38 2.21 2.25
C ARG A 342 20.98 2.74 1.92
N ARG A 343 20.50 3.73 2.69
CA ARG A 343 19.25 4.44 2.44
C ARG A 343 19.49 5.91 2.17
N SER A 344 18.84 6.46 1.14
CA SER A 344 18.90 7.89 0.81
C SER A 344 18.11 8.73 1.83
N LYS A 345 18.28 10.06 1.80
CA LYS A 345 17.48 10.99 2.64
C LYS A 345 15.96 10.83 2.46
N LYS A 346 15.51 10.32 1.29
CA LYS A 346 14.10 10.05 0.97
C LYS A 346 13.69 8.59 1.25
N GLY A 347 14.52 7.82 1.96
CA GLY A 347 14.23 6.43 2.34
C GLY A 347 14.47 5.38 1.24
N ARG A 348 14.73 5.78 -0.02
CA ARG A 348 15.02 4.82 -1.10
C ARG A 348 16.34 4.09 -0.85
N ARG A 349 16.32 2.76 -0.94
CA ARG A 349 17.50 1.88 -0.87
C ARG A 349 18.43 2.12 -2.06
N PHE A 350 19.73 2.12 -1.81
CA PHE A 350 20.78 2.18 -2.83
C PHE A 350 22.01 1.42 -2.34
N PHE A 351 22.89 1.05 -3.25
CA PHE A 351 24.10 0.28 -2.97
C PHE A 351 25.29 1.19 -3.26
N GLY A 352 26.02 1.57 -2.23
CA GLY A 352 27.14 2.51 -2.32
C GLY A 352 28.47 1.83 -1.97
N CYS A 353 29.57 2.36 -2.49
CA CYS A 353 30.90 1.88 -2.13
C CYS A 353 31.21 2.13 -0.64
N ALA A 354 31.83 1.16 0.02
CA ALA A 354 32.32 1.27 1.40
C ALA A 354 33.31 2.43 1.58
N ASN A 355 34.11 2.72 0.55
CA ASN A 355 35.17 3.75 0.57
C ASN A 355 34.65 5.19 0.41
N TYR A 356 33.35 5.45 0.46
CA TYR A 356 32.81 6.81 0.48
C TYR A 356 33.32 7.59 1.71
N PRO A 357 33.76 8.86 1.59
CA PRO A 357 33.59 9.77 0.45
C PRO A 357 34.69 9.70 -0.63
N LYS A 358 35.74 8.88 -0.45
CA LYS A 358 36.83 8.74 -1.45
C LYS A 358 36.35 8.08 -2.76
N CYS A 359 35.32 7.24 -2.68
CA CYS A 359 34.62 6.69 -3.85
C CYS A 359 33.12 7.00 -3.77
N ASP A 360 32.61 7.68 -4.79
CA ASP A 360 31.23 8.15 -4.93
C ASP A 360 30.32 7.18 -5.71
N PHE A 361 30.82 5.98 -6.03
CA PHE A 361 30.05 5.01 -6.79
C PHE A 361 28.79 4.56 -6.04
N ALA A 362 27.65 4.65 -6.71
CA ALA A 362 26.36 4.21 -6.20
C ALA A 362 25.48 3.58 -7.29
N ALA A 363 24.76 2.53 -6.94
CA ALA A 363 23.78 1.85 -7.79
C ALA A 363 22.41 1.83 -7.10
N TRP A 364 21.33 2.04 -7.86
CA TRP A 364 19.96 2.07 -7.31
C TRP A 364 19.29 0.69 -7.26
N ASN A 365 19.77 -0.25 -8.07
CA ASN A 365 19.24 -1.59 -8.15
C ASN A 365 20.20 -2.55 -7.42
N PRO A 366 19.67 -3.62 -6.80
CA PRO A 366 20.50 -4.62 -6.13
C PRO A 366 21.41 -5.34 -7.12
N PRO A 367 22.60 -5.79 -6.68
CA PRO A 367 23.41 -6.73 -7.44
C PRO A 367 22.60 -7.98 -7.77
N SER A 368 22.68 -8.43 -9.01
CA SER A 368 21.94 -9.59 -9.52
C SER A 368 22.55 -10.94 -9.08
N GLY A 369 23.75 -10.93 -8.51
CA GLY A 369 24.57 -12.13 -8.27
C GLY A 369 25.37 -12.59 -9.50
N VAL A 370 25.15 -11.98 -10.68
CA VAL A 370 25.84 -12.32 -11.93
C VAL A 370 26.80 -11.19 -12.32
N ASN A 371 28.05 -11.55 -12.64
CA ASN A 371 29.06 -10.60 -13.11
C ASN A 371 28.96 -10.36 -14.61
N CYS A 372 29.37 -9.17 -15.04
CA CYS A 372 29.37 -8.76 -16.44
C CYS A 372 30.42 -9.55 -17.22
N ILE A 373 29.99 -10.24 -18.27
CA ILE A 373 30.88 -11.02 -19.15
C ILE A 373 31.97 -10.19 -19.84
N ARG A 374 31.78 -8.88 -20.00
CA ARG A 374 32.76 -8.01 -20.68
C ARG A 374 33.83 -7.42 -19.75
N CYS A 375 33.47 -7.11 -18.51
CA CYS A 375 34.36 -6.34 -17.63
C CYS A 375 34.40 -6.85 -16.18
N GLY A 376 33.75 -7.98 -15.88
CA GLY A 376 33.74 -8.60 -14.54
C GLY A 376 32.96 -7.85 -13.45
N ALA A 377 32.54 -6.61 -13.69
CA ALA A 377 31.75 -5.84 -12.74
C ALA A 377 30.39 -6.48 -12.45
N PHE A 378 29.86 -6.32 -11.24
CA PHE A 378 28.52 -6.82 -10.92
C PHE A 378 27.45 -6.22 -11.84
N THR A 379 26.35 -6.95 -12.04
CA THR A 379 25.20 -6.48 -12.82
C THR A 379 23.96 -6.27 -11.98
N THR A 380 22.99 -5.59 -12.54
CA THR A 380 21.66 -5.39 -11.95
C THR A 380 20.63 -6.07 -12.84
N ALA A 381 19.65 -6.76 -12.24
CA ALA A 381 18.64 -7.51 -12.96
C ALA A 381 17.30 -6.76 -13.00
N SER A 382 16.57 -6.92 -14.11
CA SER A 382 15.21 -6.43 -14.29
C SER A 382 14.41 -7.42 -15.14
N ARG A 383 13.16 -7.66 -14.77
CA ARG A 383 12.27 -8.58 -15.49
C ARG A 383 11.75 -7.90 -16.76
N VAL A 384 11.85 -8.57 -17.90
CA VAL A 384 11.33 -8.13 -19.21
C VAL A 384 10.50 -9.26 -19.83
N LYS A 385 9.68 -8.97 -20.85
CA LYS A 385 8.82 -9.99 -21.49
C LYS A 385 9.62 -11.21 -22.00
N ALA A 386 10.85 -11.00 -22.47
CA ALA A 386 11.73 -12.04 -23.01
C ALA A 386 12.62 -12.74 -21.94
N GLY A 387 12.40 -12.50 -20.64
CA GLY A 387 13.19 -13.10 -19.56
C GLY A 387 13.81 -12.09 -18.60
N THR A 388 15.05 -12.32 -18.18
CA THR A 388 15.75 -11.45 -17.22
C THR A 388 16.80 -10.60 -17.93
N SER A 389 16.63 -9.28 -17.92
CA SER A 389 17.62 -8.35 -18.48
C SER A 389 18.65 -7.96 -17.41
N TYR A 390 19.91 -8.22 -17.71
CA TYR A 390 21.06 -7.83 -16.91
C TYR A 390 21.71 -6.57 -17.49
N LYS A 391 21.99 -5.60 -16.63
CA LYS A 391 22.71 -4.37 -16.97
C LYS A 391 23.97 -4.26 -16.12
N CYS A 392 25.12 -4.08 -16.77
CA CYS A 392 26.40 -3.84 -16.11
C CYS A 392 26.35 -2.56 -15.25
N ALA A 393 26.85 -2.65 -14.03
CA ALA A 393 26.90 -1.52 -13.10
C ALA A 393 28.13 -0.61 -13.30
N SER A 394 29.14 -1.05 -14.07
CA SER A 394 30.31 -0.23 -14.37
C SER A 394 29.93 1.00 -15.20
N PRO A 395 30.33 2.23 -14.79
CA PRO A 395 30.02 3.46 -15.53
C PRO A 395 30.58 3.49 -16.95
N THR A 396 31.66 2.75 -17.22
CA THR A 396 32.37 2.79 -18.51
C THR A 396 32.01 1.65 -19.46
N CYS A 397 31.34 0.59 -18.99
CA CYS A 397 31.08 -0.60 -19.80
C CYS A 397 29.79 -0.49 -20.62
N GLY A 398 28.70 -0.04 -20.00
CA GLY A 398 27.38 0.08 -20.66
C GLY A 398 26.74 -1.23 -21.14
N HIS A 399 27.37 -2.39 -20.94
CA HIS A 399 26.90 -3.66 -21.48
C HIS A 399 25.57 -4.10 -20.85
N ARG A 400 24.70 -4.65 -21.69
CA ARG A 400 23.38 -5.16 -21.32
C ARG A 400 23.07 -6.41 -22.15
N TRP A 401 22.47 -7.41 -21.52
CA TRP A 401 21.97 -8.60 -22.22
C TRP A 401 20.66 -9.09 -21.57
N VAL A 402 20.01 -10.04 -22.21
CA VAL A 402 18.82 -10.73 -21.70
C VAL A 402 19.17 -12.21 -21.63
N ALA A 403 18.97 -12.81 -20.46
CA ALA A 403 18.93 -14.26 -20.36
C ALA A 403 17.48 -14.69 -20.54
N GLU A 404 17.23 -15.53 -21.53
CA GLU A 404 15.95 -16.21 -21.68
C GLU A 404 15.76 -17.10 -20.46
N SER A 405 14.54 -17.14 -19.92
CA SER A 405 14.17 -18.13 -18.92
C SER A 405 14.23 -19.50 -19.59
N GLY A 406 15.31 -20.24 -19.36
CA GLY A 406 15.38 -21.64 -19.73
C GLY A 406 14.18 -22.35 -19.10
N GLY A 407 13.32 -22.92 -19.95
CA GLY A 407 12.57 -24.09 -19.54
C GLY A 407 13.61 -25.15 -19.27
N GLY A 408 13.78 -25.51 -17.99
CA GLY A 408 14.48 -26.73 -17.63
C GLY A 408 13.57 -27.89 -17.96
N ASP A 409 13.84 -28.53 -19.10
CA ASP A 409 14.20 -29.94 -19.06
C ASP A 409 15.74 -29.99 -19.08
N GLU A 410 16.29 -30.67 -18.07
CA GLU A 410 17.70 -31.09 -17.85
C GLU A 410 18.76 -30.04 -17.48
#